data_AF-Q2NJ53-F1
#
_entry.id   AF-Q2NJ53-F1
#
_cell.length_a   1.000
_cell.length_b   1.000
_cell.length_c   1.000
_cell.angle_alpha   90.00
_cell.angle_beta   90.00
_cell.angle_gamma   90.00
#
_symmetry.space_group_name_H-M   'P 1'
#
loop_
_entity.id
_entity.type
_entity.pdbx_description
1 polymer ?
#
loop_
_entity_poly.entity_id
_entity_poly.type
_entity_poly.pdbx_seq_one_letter_code
_entity_poly.pdbx_strand_id
1 'polypeptide(L)' 'MNYCNKIILLNDKLEPKRNFFQIKYFQKLTYLNLNQAVYKLLKSNFNYLSQKGCPLTFNYQEILSSLKNSIKRKIVS' A
#
# COMPACT_ATOMS: atom_id res chain seq x y z
N MET A 1 -5.52 -9.23 -4.39
CA MET A 1 -6.44 -8.32 -3.66
C MET A 1 -7.48 -7.77 -4.61
N ASN A 2 -8.77 -7.96 -4.30
CA ASN A 2 -9.88 -7.38 -5.06
C ASN A 2 -10.01 -5.86 -4.77
N TYR A 3 -10.97 -5.18 -5.40
CA TYR A 3 -11.16 -3.74 -5.27
C TYR A 3 -11.60 -3.32 -3.86
N CYS A 4 -12.60 -4.00 -3.29
CA CYS A 4 -13.11 -3.70 -1.94
C CYS A 4 -12.02 -3.81 -0.85
N ASN A 5 -11.19 -4.85 -0.91
CA ASN A 5 -10.09 -5.03 0.04
C ASN A 5 -9.09 -3.86 0.00
N LYS A 6 -8.88 -3.26 -1.17
CA LYS A 6 -7.98 -2.09 -1.34
C LYS A 6 -8.59 -0.87 -0.67
N ILE A 7 -9.90 -0.66 -0.83
CA ILE A 7 -10.63 0.43 -0.19
C ILE A 7 -10.58 0.28 1.33
N ILE A 8 -10.91 -0.89 1.86
CA ILE A 8 -10.92 -1.14 3.31
C ILE A 8 -9.53 -0.86 3.91
N LEU A 9 -8.47 -1.40 3.30
CA LEU A 9 -7.10 -1.19 3.76
C LEU A 9 -6.70 0.29 3.78
N LEU A 10 -6.99 1.01 2.69
CA LEU A 10 -6.63 2.43 2.59
C LEU A 10 -7.49 3.30 3.48
N ASN A 11 -8.76 2.96 3.67
CA ASN A 11 -9.66 3.71 4.53
C ASN A 11 -9.16 3.66 5.98
N ASP A 12 -8.94 2.47 6.54
CA ASP A 12 -8.42 2.31 7.92
C ASP A 12 -7.08 3.04 8.14
N LYS A 13 -6.19 2.98 7.14
CA LYS A 13 -4.86 3.59 7.28
C LYS A 13 -4.89 5.12 7.10
N LEU A 14 -5.83 5.65 6.33
CA LEU A 14 -5.89 7.07 5.95
C LEU A 14 -7.05 7.84 6.59
N GLU A 15 -7.70 7.25 7.59
CA GLU A 15 -8.79 7.88 8.32
C GLU A 15 -8.41 9.28 8.82
N PRO A 16 -9.36 10.24 8.85
CA PRO A 16 -9.08 11.64 9.21
C PRO A 16 -8.40 11.84 10.57
N LYS A 17 -8.63 10.92 11.52
CA LYS A 17 -8.06 10.98 12.88
C LYS A 17 -6.64 10.41 12.97
N ARG A 18 -6.14 9.72 11.94
CA ARG A 18 -4.77 9.21 11.91
C ARG A 18 -3.81 10.39 11.67
N ASN A 19 -2.65 10.34 12.33
CA ASN A 19 -1.58 11.31 12.11
C ASN A 19 -0.25 10.59 11.90
N PHE A 20 0.26 10.63 10.68
CA PHE A 20 1.60 10.15 10.36
C PHE A 20 2.18 10.95 9.19
N PHE A 21 3.51 11.03 9.14
CA PHE A 21 4.26 11.93 8.26
C PHE A 21 3.81 11.90 6.78
N GLN A 22 3.45 10.72 6.27
CA GLN A 22 3.11 10.51 4.86
C GLN A 22 1.59 10.52 4.56
N ILE A 23 0.72 10.85 5.51
CA ILE A 23 -0.74 10.67 5.36
C ILE A 23 -1.32 11.44 4.16
N LYS A 24 -0.98 12.73 4.02
CA LYS A 24 -1.45 13.58 2.92
C LYS A 24 -1.00 13.06 1.56
N TYR A 25 0.23 12.54 1.48
CA TYR A 25 0.75 11.93 0.26
C TYR A 25 -0.08 10.71 -0.15
N PHE A 26 -0.38 9.81 0.80
CA PHE A 26 -1.18 8.63 0.50
C PHE A 26 -2.65 8.95 0.22
N GLN A 27 -3.25 9.94 0.91
CA GLN A 27 -4.59 10.42 0.58
C GLN A 27 -4.67 10.90 -0.87
N LYS A 28 -3.75 11.77 -1.31
CA LYS A 28 -3.69 12.23 -2.70
C LYS A 28 -3.47 11.08 -3.68
N LEU A 29 -2.55 10.16 -3.36
CA LEU A 29 -2.25 9.03 -4.23
C LEU A 29 -3.43 8.07 -4.36
N THR A 30 -4.22 7.88 -3.30
CA THR A 30 -5.44 7.04 -3.33
C THR A 30 -6.46 7.55 -4.34
N TYR A 31 -6.68 8.87 -4.39
CA TYR A 31 -7.58 9.48 -5.38
C TYR A 31 -7.07 9.36 -6.82
N LEU A 32 -5.75 9.38 -7.02
CA LEU A 32 -5.15 9.29 -8.35
C LEU A 32 -5.03 7.85 -8.86
N ASN A 33 -4.57 6.93 -8.01
CA ASN A 33 -4.32 5.54 -8.38
C ASN A 33 -4.36 4.62 -7.16
N LEU A 34 -5.52 3.99 -6.94
CA LEU A 34 -5.76 3.06 -5.83
C LEU A 34 -4.74 1.91 -5.77
N ASN A 35 -4.35 1.34 -6.91
CA ASN A 35 -3.40 0.22 -6.96
C ASN A 35 -2.01 0.66 -6.51
N GLN A 36 -1.56 1.81 -7.02
CA GLN A 36 -0.26 2.37 -6.66
C GLN A 36 -0.23 2.82 -5.19
N ALA A 37 -1.34 3.35 -4.67
CA ALA A 37 -1.49 3.70 -3.27
C ALA A 37 -1.26 2.48 -2.36
N VAL A 38 -1.97 1.37 -2.61
CA VAL A 38 -1.79 0.12 -1.85
C VAL A 38 -0.35 -0.39 -1.92
N TYR A 39 0.24 -0.45 -3.11
CA TYR A 39 1.61 -0.91 -3.26
C TYR A 39 2.61 -0.09 -2.45
N LYS A 40 2.55 1.26 -2.57
CA LYS A 40 3.48 2.14 -1.85
C LYS A 40 3.24 2.13 -0.34
N LEU A 41 1.99 2.00 0.08
CA LEU A 41 1.61 1.92 1.50
C LEU A 41 2.21 0.69 2.16
N LEU A 42 1.99 -0.49 1.55
CA LEU A 42 2.54 -1.74 2.06
C LEU A 42 4.06 -1.76 2.03
N LYS A 43 4.68 -1.25 0.96
CA LYS A 43 6.14 -1.09 0.90
C LYS A 43 6.67 -0.21 2.02
N SER A 44 6.02 0.92 2.29
CA SER A 44 6.39 1.83 3.39
C SER A 44 6.27 1.14 4.76
N ASN A 45 5.17 0.43 5.00
CA ASN A 45 4.96 -0.33 6.23
C ASN A 45 6.02 -1.42 6.43
N PHE A 46 6.32 -2.22 5.41
CA PHE A 46 7.34 -3.28 5.51
C PHE A 46 8.74 -2.70 5.72
N ASN A 47 9.09 -1.60 5.05
CA ASN A 47 10.35 -0.92 5.30
C ASN A 47 10.45 -0.44 6.74
N TYR A 48 9.39 0.16 7.27
CA TYR A 48 9.34 0.62 8.66
C TYR A 48 9.51 -0.54 9.66
N LEU A 49 8.77 -1.64 9.46
CA LEU A 49 8.87 -2.82 10.33
C LEU A 49 10.26 -3.44 10.28
N SER A 50 10.84 -3.57 9.08
CA SER A 50 12.21 -4.07 8.91
C SER A 50 13.24 -3.21 9.63
N GLN A 51 13.14 -1.87 9.51
CA GLN A 51 14.03 -0.93 10.22
C GLN A 51 13.89 -0.99 11.74
N LYS A 52 12.71 -1.38 12.25
CA LYS A 52 12.46 -1.58 13.68
C LYS A 52 12.84 -2.97 14.19
N GLY A 53 13.39 -3.84 13.32
CA GLY A 53 13.68 -5.23 13.67
C GLY A 53 12.43 -6.07 13.92
N CYS A 54 11.25 -5.59 13.49
CA CYS A 54 10.01 -6.33 13.63
C CYS A 54 9.93 -7.42 12.55
N PRO A 55 9.39 -8.60 12.89
CA PRO A 55 9.21 -9.66 11.91
C PRO A 55 8.24 -9.22 10.80
N LEU A 56 8.62 -9.48 9.56
CA LEU A 56 7.75 -9.33 8.40
C LEU A 56 6.96 -10.62 8.19
N THR A 57 5.80 -10.52 7.56
CA THR A 57 5.07 -11.72 7.12
C THR A 57 5.90 -12.47 6.09
N PHE A 58 5.92 -13.81 6.15
CA PHE A 58 6.79 -14.63 5.29
C PHE A 58 6.61 -14.37 3.79
N ASN A 59 5.41 -13.96 3.38
CA ASN A 59 5.03 -13.71 1.99
C ASN A 59 5.09 -12.23 1.55
N TYR A 60 5.70 -11.33 2.33
CA TYR A 60 5.65 -9.89 2.03
C TYR A 60 6.22 -9.55 0.63
N GLN A 61 7.27 -10.26 0.19
CA GLN A 61 7.88 -10.06 -1.13
C GLN A 61 6.95 -10.49 -2.27
N GLU A 62 6.22 -11.60 -2.09
CA GLU A 62 5.23 -12.09 -3.05
C GLU A 62 4.06 -11.12 -3.18
N ILE A 63 3.58 -10.58 -2.05
CA ILE A 63 2.52 -9.56 -2.02
C ILE A 63 2.95 -8.33 -2.82
N LEU A 64 4.15 -7.79 -2.56
CA LEU A 64 4.66 -6.62 -3.27
C LEU A 64 4.85 -6.90 -4.77
N SER A 65 5.35 -8.09 -5.13
CA SER A 65 5.59 -8.50 -6.51
C SER A 65 4.29 -8.65 -7.29
N SER A 66 3.29 -9.29 -6.68
CA SER A 66 1.94 -9.45 -7.25
C SER A 66 1.28 -8.09 -7.53
N LEU A 67 1.35 -7.15 -6.57
CA LEU A 67 0.83 -5.81 -6.74
C LEU A 67 1.56 -5.03 -7.82
N LYS A 68 2.89 -5.09 -7.85
CA LYS A 68 3.72 -4.43 -8.88
C LYS A 68 3.38 -4.94 -10.28
N ASN A 69 3.21 -6.24 -10.44
CA ASN A 69 2.86 -6.85 -11.73
C ASN A 69 1.44 -6.49 -12.18
N SER A 70 0.49 -6.45 -11.25
CA SER A 70 -0.88 -5.99 -11.53
C SER A 70 -0.93 -4.54 -12.04
N ILE A 71 -0.08 -3.66 -11.50
CA ILE A 71 0.02 -2.27 -11.96
C ILE A 71 0.60 -2.21 -13.37
N LYS A 72 1.69 -2.95 -13.65
CA LYS A 72 2.33 -2.97 -14.97
C LYS A 72 1.40 -3.42 -16.09
N ARG A 73 0.65 -4.52 -15.86
CA ARG A 73 -0.28 -5.05 -16.87
C ARG A 73 -1.34 -4.03 -17.29
N LYS A 74 -1.75 -3.15 -16.37
CA LYS A 74 -2.76 -2.12 -16.61
C LYS A 74 -2.27 -0.89 -17.39
N ILE A 75 -0.96 -0.75 -17.58
CA ILE A 75 -0.35 0.33 -18.36
C ILE A 75 -0.17 -0.11 -19.83
N VAL A 76 -0.07 -1.43 -20.06
CA VAL A 76 0.18 -2.02 -21.39
C VAL A 76 -1.13 -2.41 -22.10
N SER A 77 -2.23 -2.54 -21.34
CA SER A 77 -3.60 -2.73 -21.84
C SER A 77 -4.29 -1.41 -22.12
#